data_AF-A0A971SGQ6-F1
#
_entry.id   AF-A0A971SGQ6-F1
#
_cell.length_a   1.000
_cell.length_b   1.000
_cell.length_c   1.000
_cell.angle_alpha   90.00
_cell.angle_beta   90.00
_cell.angle_gamma   90.00
#
_symmetry.space_group_name_H-M   'P 1'
#
loop_
_entity.id
_entity.type
_entity.pdbx_description
1 polymer ?
#
loop_
_entity_poly.entity_id
_entity_poly.type
_entity_poly.pdbx_seq_one_letter_code
_entity_poly.pdbx_strand_id
1 'polypeptide(L)' 'MLRNETIEKLKTLRLPGFVEALEEQYTSSAFKEMSFEERLGLLVDREQSKRKSNRIQRLLRQAKFQNSEACVENINY' A
#
# COMPACT_ATOMS: atom_id res chain seq x y z
N MET A 1 -11.46 -11.10 -19.47
CA MET A 1 -10.09 -10.96 -20.02
C MET A 1 -9.42 -9.63 -19.63
N LEU A 2 -10.13 -8.49 -19.64
CA LEU A 2 -9.53 -7.18 -19.34
C LEU A 2 -8.92 -7.03 -17.93
N ARG A 3 -9.57 -7.57 -16.89
CA ARG A 3 -9.12 -7.44 -15.49
C ARG A 3 -7.70 -7.99 -15.24
N ASN A 4 -7.42 -9.19 -15.75
CA ASN A 4 -6.12 -9.83 -15.55
C ASN A 4 -5.03 -9.09 -16.32
N GLU A 5 -5.35 -8.56 -17.50
CA GLU A 5 -4.42 -7.74 -18.28
C GLU A 5 -4.08 -6.43 -17.56
N THR A 6 -5.07 -5.77 -16.95
CA THR A 6 -4.85 -4.56 -16.14
C THR A 6 -3.96 -4.87 -14.92
N ILE A 7 -4.21 -5.98 -14.22
CA ILE A 7 -3.40 -6.39 -13.06
C ILE A 7 -1.94 -6.66 -13.48
N GLU A 8 -1.73 -7.37 -14.59
CA GLU A 8 -0.38 -7.63 -15.11
C GLU A 8 0.33 -6.32 -15.50
N LYS A 9 -0.37 -5.38 -16.16
CA LYS A 9 0.17 -4.04 -16.45
C LYS A 9 0.52 -3.25 -15.18
N LEU A 10 -0.28 -3.35 -14.12
CA LEU A 10 0.01 -2.68 -12.85
C LEU A 10 1.22 -3.29 -12.13
N LYS A 11 1.40 -4.61 -12.24
CA LYS A 11 2.60 -5.30 -11.75
C LYS A 11 3.86 -4.85 -12.50
N THR A 12 3.81 -4.74 -13.82
CA THR A 12 4.98 -4.25 -14.60
C THR A 12 5.32 -2.80 -14.27
N LEU A 13 4.33 -1.96 -13.97
CA LEU A 13 4.51 -0.58 -13.48
C LEU A 13 4.99 -0.48 -12.03
N ARG A 14 5.15 -1.61 -11.33
CA ARG A 14 5.56 -1.69 -9.90
C ARG A 14 4.61 -0.90 -8.99
N LEU A 15 3.31 -1.13 -9.14
CA LEU A 15 2.24 -0.56 -8.31
C LEU A 15 1.55 -1.63 -7.45
N PRO A 16 2.27 -2.28 -6.51
CA PRO A 16 1.75 -3.45 -5.79
C PRO A 16 0.62 -3.09 -4.81
N GLY A 17 0.61 -1.89 -4.23
CA GLY A 17 -0.47 -1.44 -3.35
C GLY A 17 -1.75 -1.17 -4.13
N PHE A 18 -1.62 -0.65 -5.34
CA PHE A 18 -2.76 -0.46 -6.25
C PHE A 18 -3.38 -1.80 -6.66
N VAL A 19 -2.56 -2.81 -7.00
CA VAL A 19 -3.05 -4.16 -7.36
C VAL A 19 -3.86 -4.78 -6.23
N GLU A 20 -3.30 -4.79 -5.01
CA GLU A 20 -3.97 -5.36 -3.83
C GLU A 20 -5.30 -4.64 -3.55
N ALA A 21 -5.30 -3.30 -3.61
CA ALA A 21 -6.49 -2.50 -3.39
C ALA A 21 -7.56 -2.76 -4.46
N LEU A 22 -7.15 -2.94 -5.72
CA LEU A 22 -8.04 -3.23 -6.84
C LEU A 22 -8.68 -4.62 -6.68
N GLU A 23 -7.91 -5.63 -6.28
CA GLU A 23 -8.42 -6.97 -5.97
C GLU A 23 -9.42 -6.96 -4.81
N GLU A 24 -9.15 -6.18 -3.77
CA GLU A 24 -10.05 -5.97 -2.62
C GLU A 24 -11.37 -5.30 -3.06
N GLN A 25 -11.30 -4.27 -3.90
CA GLN A 25 -12.49 -3.61 -4.45
C GLN A 25 -13.37 -4.52 -5.29
N TYR A 26 -12.79 -5.51 -5.96
CA TYR A 26 -13.56 -6.49 -6.71
C TYR A 26 -14.26 -7.54 -5.84
N THR A 27 -13.72 -7.79 -4.65
CA THR A 27 -14.23 -8.86 -3.77
C THR A 27 -15.27 -8.31 -2.80
N SER A 28 -15.15 -7.04 -2.40
CA SER A 28 -16.05 -6.41 -1.44
C SER A 28 -17.19 -5.64 -2.12
N SER A 29 -18.42 -5.86 -1.67
CA SER A 29 -19.59 -5.13 -2.13
C SER A 29 -19.65 -3.69 -1.62
N ALA A 30 -18.90 -3.35 -0.56
CA ALA A 30 -18.89 -2.01 0.04
C ALA A 30 -18.46 -0.91 -0.94
N PHE A 31 -17.63 -1.27 -1.92
CA PHE A 31 -17.15 -0.32 -2.93
C PHE A 31 -18.14 -0.09 -4.07
N LYS A 32 -19.24 -0.87 -4.17
CA LYS A 32 -20.22 -0.72 -5.25
C LYS A 32 -21.08 0.54 -5.12
N GLU A 33 -21.26 1.04 -3.90
CA GLU A 33 -22.03 2.25 -3.61
C GLU A 33 -21.19 3.53 -3.77
N MET A 34 -19.86 3.39 -3.87
CA MET A 34 -18.94 4.51 -4.04
C MET A 34 -18.84 4.93 -5.51
N SER A 35 -18.68 6.24 -5.72
CA SER A 35 -18.39 6.78 -7.04
C SER A 35 -17.05 6.27 -7.57
N PHE A 36 -16.85 6.36 -8.89
CA PHE A 36 -15.59 5.98 -9.50
C PHE A 36 -14.40 6.79 -8.96
N GLU A 37 -14.57 8.10 -8.76
CA GLU A 37 -13.50 8.98 -8.28
C GLU A 37 -13.08 8.63 -6.85
N GLU A 38 -14.03 8.34 -5.95
CA GLU A 38 -13.72 7.93 -4.59
C GLU A 38 -12.98 6.59 -4.58
N ARG A 39 -13.43 5.61 -5.36
CA ARG A 39 -12.73 4.33 -5.51
C ARG A 39 -11.32 4.51 -6.05
N LEU A 40 -11.15 5.35 -7.06
CA LEU A 40 -9.85 5.63 -7.65
C LEU A 40 -8.93 6.31 -6.63
N GLY A 41 -9.45 7.28 -5.87
CA GLY A 41 -8.73 7.93 -4.77
C GLY A 41 -8.20 6.92 -3.77
N LEU A 42 -9.04 5.99 -3.30
CA LEU A 42 -8.63 4.93 -2.38
C LEU A 42 -7.52 4.02 -2.94
N LEU A 43 -7.56 3.69 -4.23
CA LEU A 43 -6.51 2.89 -4.86
C LEU A 43 -5.17 3.64 -4.86
N VAL A 44 -5.19 4.94 -5.19
CA VAL A 44 -4.01 5.80 -5.23
C VAL A 44 -3.43 6.01 -3.83
N ASP A 45 -4.29 6.27 -2.85
CA ASP A 45 -3.88 6.48 -1.46
C ASP A 45 -3.22 5.24 -0.87
N ARG A 46 -3.73 4.05 -1.21
CA ARG A 46 -3.15 2.77 -0.78
C ARG A 46 -1.76 2.56 -1.37
N GLU A 47 -1.58 2.85 -2.66
CA GLU A 47 -0.26 2.80 -3.29
C GLU A 47 0.71 3.81 -2.69
N GLN A 48 0.28 5.06 -2.47
CA GLN A 48 1.11 6.09 -1.84
C GLN A 48 1.54 5.72 -0.43
N SER A 49 0.60 5.23 0.38
CA SER A 49 0.87 4.78 1.75
C SER A 49 1.90 3.64 1.77
N LYS A 50 1.75 2.67 0.86
CA LYS A 50 2.70 1.55 0.73
C LYS A 50 4.09 2.02 0.32
N ARG A 51 4.19 2.95 -0.64
CA ARG A 51 5.47 3.55 -1.03
C ARG A 51 6.13 4.32 0.10
N LYS A 52 5.35 5.09 0.87
CA LYS A 52 5.84 5.83 2.04
C LYS A 52 6.36 4.88 3.12
N SER A 53 5.60 3.84 3.47
CA SER A 53 6.04 2.82 4.43
C SER A 53 7.30 2.11 3.99
N ASN A 54 7.39 1.67 2.72
CA ASN A 54 8.60 1.03 2.19
C ASN A 54 9.82 1.97 2.22
N ARG A 55 9.62 3.27 1.93
CA ARG A 55 10.67 4.28 2.03
C ARG A 55 11.17 4.42 3.48
N ILE A 56 10.26 4.53 4.44
CA ILE A 56 10.61 4.65 5.86
C ILE A 56 11.37 3.39 6.31
N GLN A 57 10.86 2.20 6.01
CA GLN A 57 11.50 0.93 6.33
C GLN A 57 12.91 0.81 5.73
N ARG A 58 13.09 1.27 4.48
CA ARG A 58 14.42 1.30 3.86
C ARG A 58 15.37 2.27 4.59
N LEU A 59 14.89 3.46 4.94
CA LEU A 59 15.70 4.44 5.67
C LEU A 59 16.09 3.95 7.07
N LEU A 60 15.16 3.33 7.80
CA LEU A 60 15.42 2.71 9.11
C LEU A 60 16.51 1.63 9.01
N ARG A 61 16.41 0.73 8.02
CA ARG A 61 17.43 -0.30 7.78
C ARG A 61 18.79 0.29 7.40
N GLN A 62 18.81 1.38 6.62
CA GLN A 62 20.04 2.05 6.21
C GLN A 62 20.71 2.81 7.35
N ALA A 63 19.94 3.34 8.30
CA ALA A 63 20.46 4.06 9.45
C ALA A 63 21.24 3.17 10.43
N LYS A 64 21.13 1.83 10.31
CA LYS A 64 21.88 0.84 11.14
C LYS A 64 21.82 1.15 12.64
N PHE A 65 20.64 1.52 13.13
CA PHE A 65 20.44 1.72 14.57
C PHE A 65 20.82 0.45 15.32
N GLN A 66 21.57 0.59 16.43
CA GLN A 66 21.91 -0.56 17.29
C GLN A 66 20.67 -1.30 17.78
N ASN A 67 19.57 -0.57 17.98
CA ASN A 67 18.26 -1.13 18.26
C ASN A 67 17.24 -0.56 17.28
N SER A 68 16.92 -1.31 16.22
CA SER A 68 15.97 -0.88 15.17
C SER A 68 14.51 -0.89 15.64
N GLU A 69 14.21 -1.49 16.78
CA GLU A 69 12.87 -1.57 17.40
C GLU A 69 12.75 -0.65 18.63
N ALA A 70 13.71 0.28 18.81
CA ALA A 70 13.63 1.26 19.87
C ALA A 70 12.41 2.17 19.65
N CYS A 71 11.38 1.98 20.48
CA CYS A 71 10.20 2.82 20.57
C CYS A 71 10.19 3.52 21.94
N VAL A 72 9.69 4.76 22.00
CA VAL A 72 9.55 5.52 23.25
C VAL A 72 8.65 4.77 24.24
N GLU A 73 7.68 4.00 23.74
CA GLU A 73 6.78 3.15 24.52
C GLU A 73 7.49 1.96 25.19
N ASN A 74 8.68 1.56 24.73
CA ASN A 74 9.46 0.45 25.27
C ASN A 74 10.45 0.88 26.38
N ILE A 75 10.39 2.14 26.83
CA ILE A 75 11.22 2.64 27.93
C ILE A 75 10.59 2.20 29.26
N ASN A 76 11.18 1.19 29.90
CA ASN A 76 10.83 0.78 31.27
C ASN A 76 11.65 1.62 32.27
N TYR A 77 10.97 2.24 33.24
CA TYR A 77 11.55 3.05 34.33
C TYR A 77 11.85 2.19 35.57
#